data_AF-A0A529KNP8-F1
#
_entry.id   AF-A0A529KNP8-F1
#
_cell.length_a   1.000
_cell.length_b   1.000
_cell.length_c   1.000
_cell.angle_alpha   90.00
_cell.angle_beta   90.00
_cell.angle_gamma   90.00
#
_symmetry.space_group_name_H-M   'P 1'
#
loop_
_entity.id
_entity.type
_entity.pdbx_description
1 polymer ?
#
loop_
_entity_poly.entity_id
_entity_poly.type
_entity_poly.pdbx_seq_one_letter_code
_entity_poly.pdbx_strand_id
1 'polypeptide(L)' 'MPKTESELFAFLADLGIEVSTLRHPPLFTVADSQALRGEIVGGHTKNLFLKDKKDNFFLVSVDEEAVV' A
#
# COMPACT_ATOMS: atom_id res chain seq x y z
N MET A 1 2.32 -5.64 19.30
CA MET A 1 3.49 -5.85 18.42
C MET A 1 3.05 -5.67 16.98
N PRO A 2 3.84 -5.00 16.12
CA PRO A 2 3.54 -4.95 14.69
C PRO A 2 3.50 -6.36 14.12
N LYS A 3 2.57 -6.60 13.19
CA LYS A 3 2.44 -7.88 12.50
C LYS A 3 3.58 -8.04 11.49
N THR A 4 4.06 -9.27 11.36
CA THR A 4 4.97 -9.66 10.29
C THR A 4 4.21 -9.79 8.98
N GLU A 5 4.93 -9.75 7.86
CA GLU A 5 4.35 -9.98 6.54
C GLU A 5 3.72 -11.37 6.42
N SER A 6 4.37 -12.41 6.95
CA SER A 6 3.84 -13.78 6.93
C SER A 6 2.52 -13.90 7.68
N GLU A 7 2.36 -13.18 8.81
CA GLU A 7 1.09 -13.13 9.53
C GLU A 7 -0.01 -12.41 8.74
N LEU A 8 0.32 -11.37 7.96
CA LEU A 8 -0.63 -10.70 7.09
C LEU A 8 -1.09 -11.63 5.96
N PHE A 9 -0.17 -12.34 5.30
CA PHE A 9 -0.52 -13.26 4.22
C PHE A 9 -1.34 -14.45 4.72
N ALA A 10 -1.04 -14.98 5.91
CA ALA A 10 -1.87 -16.01 6.53
C ALA A 10 -3.30 -15.51 6.78
N PHE A 11 -3.45 -14.29 7.32
CA PHE A 11 -4.76 -13.70 7.55
C PHE A 11 -5.56 -13.46 6.26
N LEU A 12 -4.91 -13.02 5.18
CA LEU A 12 -5.59 -12.85 3.88
C LEU A 12 -6.01 -14.20 3.28
N ALA A 13 -5.17 -15.23 3.41
CA ALA A 13 -5.50 -16.59 2.97
C ALA A 13 -6.68 -17.18 3.76
N ASP A 14 -6.74 -16.98 5.07
CA ASP A 14 -7.86 -17.42 5.92
C ASP A 14 -9.20 -16.78 5.51
N LEU A 15 -9.16 -15.57 4.94
CA LEU A 15 -10.32 -14.87 4.38
C LEU A 15 -10.64 -15.26 2.93
N GLY A 16 -9.81 -16.10 2.29
CA GLY A 16 -9.96 -16.47 0.89
C GLY A 16 -9.56 -15.36 -0.09
N ILE A 17 -8.69 -14.43 0.32
CA ILE A 17 -8.20 -13.34 -0.52
C ILE A 17 -6.88 -13.76 -1.17
N GLU A 18 -6.90 -13.92 -2.50
CA GLU A 18 -5.69 -14.22 -3.28
C GLU A 18 -4.78 -12.98 -3.40
N VAL A 19 -3.47 -13.19 -3.27
CA VAL A 19 -2.46 -12.13 -3.31
C VAL A 19 -1.30 -12.54 -4.20
N SER A 20 -0.85 -11.64 -5.06
CA SER A 20 0.43 -11.73 -5.77
C SER A 20 1.34 -10.59 -5.34
N THR A 21 2.54 -10.91 -4.86
CA THR A 21 3.52 -9.91 -4.38
C THR A 21 4.74 -9.89 -5.30
N LEU A 22 4.98 -8.77 -5.98
CA LEU A 22 6.23 -8.53 -6.71
C LEU A 22 7.31 -8.05 -5.74
N ARG A 23 8.40 -8.81 -5.58
CA ARG A 23 9.55 -8.41 -4.76
C ARG A 23 10.48 -7.54 -5.59
N HIS A 24 10.82 -6.37 -5.05
CA HIS A 24 11.74 -5.43 -5.67
C HIS A 24 12.69 -4.85 -4.61
N PRO A 25 13.88 -4.34 -5.01
CA PRO A 25 14.73 -3.55 -4.13
C PRO A 25 14.02 -2.29 -3.64
N PRO A 26 14.38 -1.74 -2.46
CA PRO A 26 13.87 -0.44 -2.02
C PRO A 26 14.16 0.64 -3.07
N LEU A 27 13.13 1.41 -3.43
CA LEU A 27 13.24 2.51 -4.39
C LEU A 27 13.28 3.83 -3.63
N PHE A 28 14.19 4.72 -4.01
CA PHE A 28 14.41 5.99 -3.31
C PHE A 28 14.09 7.22 -4.16
N THR A 29 13.98 7.06 -5.48
CA THR A 29 13.63 8.15 -6.39
C THR A 29 12.23 7.98 -6.96
N VAL A 30 11.64 9.10 -7.37
CA VAL A 30 10.33 9.13 -8.05
C VAL A 30 10.39 8.38 -9.37
N ALA A 31 11.48 8.57 -10.14
CA ALA A 31 11.67 7.91 -11.43
C ALA A 31 11.72 6.38 -11.28
N ASP A 32 12.46 5.87 -10.29
CA ASP A 32 12.54 4.43 -10.02
C ASP A 32 11.16 3.88 -9.63
N SER A 33 10.41 4.62 -8.81
CA SER A 33 9.07 4.23 -8.35
C SER A 33 8.06 4.17 -9.51
N GLN A 34 8.13 5.13 -10.44
CA GLN A 34 7.26 5.16 -11.62
C GLN A 34 7.57 4.04 -12.61
N ALA A 35 8.85 3.72 -12.81
CA ALA A 35 9.26 2.63 -13.70
C ALA A 35 8.71 1.27 -13.23
N LEU A 36 8.77 0.99 -11.93
CA LEU A 36 8.26 -0.27 -11.38
C LEU A 36 6.72 -0.37 -11.40
N ARG A 37 6.00 0.73 -11.18
CA ARG A 37 4.52 0.74 -11.23
C ARG A 37 3.98 0.27 -12.57
N GLY A 38 4.67 0.62 -13.67
CA GLY A 38 4.29 0.22 -15.02
C GLY A 38 4.26 -1.30 -15.25
N GLU A 39 4.93 -2.09 -14.39
CA GLU A 39 4.96 -3.55 -14.50
C GLU A 39 3.81 -4.24 -13.75
N ILE A 40 3.22 -3.59 -12.75
CA ILE A 40 2.15 -4.18 -11.92
C ILE A 40 0.81 -3.64 -12.42
N VAL A 41 0.00 -4.55 -12.98
CA VAL A 41 -1.33 -4.23 -13.49
C VAL A 41 -2.30 -3.95 -12.33
N GLY A 42 -3.11 -2.89 -12.46
CA GLY A 42 -4.15 -2.53 -11.49
C GLY A 42 -4.05 -1.09 -10.99
N GLY A 43 -4.94 -0.72 -10.08
CA GLY A 43 -4.91 0.57 -9.40
C GLY A 43 -3.81 0.59 -8.33
N HIS A 44 -2.92 1.56 -8.42
CA HIS A 44 -1.88 1.78 -7.43
C HIS A 44 -2.39 2.74 -6.37
N THR A 45 -2.14 2.45 -5.09
CA THR A 45 -2.67 3.28 -3.99
C THR A 45 -1.59 4.08 -3.29
N LYS A 46 -1.87 5.33 -2.96
CA LYS A 46 -1.17 6.08 -1.90
C LYS A 46 -2.05 6.22 -0.67
N ASN A 47 -1.41 6.34 0.49
CA ASN A 47 -2.09 6.33 1.78
C ASN A 47 -1.70 7.57 2.59
N LEU A 48 -2.70 8.34 3.03
CA LEU A 48 -2.51 9.49 3.90
C LEU A 48 -2.94 9.12 5.33
N PHE A 49 -2.02 9.21 6.28
CA PHE A 49 -2.33 9.07 7.71
C PHE A 49 -2.53 10.46 8.32
N LEU A 50 -3.78 10.79 8.65
CA LEU A 50 -4.21 12.12 9.04
C LEU A 50 -4.78 12.14 10.45
N LYS A 51 -4.79 13.32 11.05
CA LYS A 51 -5.38 13.59 12.36
C LYS A 51 -6.15 14.90 12.32
N ASP A 52 -7.37 14.92 12.84
CA ASP A 52 -8.16 16.16 12.95
C ASP A 52 -7.89 16.91 14.26
N LYS A 53 -8.48 18.10 14.40
CA LYS A 53 -8.36 18.95 15.61
C LYS A 53 -9.04 18.37 16.86
N LYS A 54 -9.83 17.31 16.74
CA LYS A 54 -10.54 16.62 17.82
C LYS A 54 -9.85 15.30 18.19
N ASP A 55 -8.61 15.10 17.73
CA ASP A 55 -7.82 13.88 17.94
C ASP A 55 -8.36 12.61 17.28
N ASN A 56 -9.23 12.73 16.27
CA ASN A 56 -9.62 11.57 15.46
C ASN A 56 -8.53 11.27 14.42
N PHE A 57 -8.24 9.99 14.24
CA PHE A 57 -7.27 9.50 13.26
C PHE A 57 -7.96 8.93 12.03
N PHE A 58 -7.39 9.17 10.86
CA PHE A 58 -7.90 8.71 9.58
C PHE A 58 -6.77 8.08 8.77
N LEU A 59 -7.09 6.99 8.09
CA LEU A 59 -6.27 6.44 7.03
C LEU A 59 -7.05 6.57 5.73
N VAL A 60 -6.56 7.40 4.82
CA VAL A 60 -7.20 7.66 3.53
C VAL A 60 -6.38 6.97 2.44
N SER A 61 -6.95 5.92 1.86
CA SER A 61 -6.39 5.22 0.70
C SER A 61 -7.05 5.75 -0.56
N VAL A 62 -6.24 6.29 -1.47
CA VAL A 62 -6.69 6.81 -2.77
C VAL A 62 -5.81 6.24 -3.87
N ASP A 63 -6.29 6.35 -5.11
CA ASP A 63 -5.45 6.12 -6.27
C ASP A 63 -4.20 7.02 -6.22
N GLU A 64 -3.07 6.48 -6.67
CA GLU A 64 -1.78 7.16 -6.69
C GLU A 64 -1.86 8.52 -7.42
N GLU A 65 -2.64 8.60 -8.50
CA GLU A 65 -2.81 9.80 -9.33
C GLU A 65 -3.92 10.74 -8.82
N ALA A 66 -4.61 10.37 -7.74
CA ALA A 66 -5.67 11.21 -7.17
C ALA A 66 -5.11 12.56 -6.70
N VAL A 67 -5.77 13.65 -7.08
CA VAL A 67 -5.51 14.98 -6.53
C VAL A 67 -6.25 15.07 -5.19
N VAL A 68 -5.50 15.25 -4.10
CA VAL A 68 -5.99 15.32 -2.72
C VAL A 68 -5.74 16.71 -2.15
#